data_AF-A0A484NA32-F1
#
_entry.id   AF-A0A484NA32-F1
#
_cell.length_a   1.000
_cell.length_b   1.000
_cell.length_c   1.000
_cell.angle_alpha   90.00
_cell.angle_beta   90.00
_cell.angle_gamma   90.00
#
_symmetry.space_group_name_H-M   'P 1'
#
loop_
_entity.id
_entity.type
_entity.pdbx_description
1 polymer ?
#
loop_
_entity_poly.entity_id
_entity_poly.type
_entity_poly.pdbx_seq_one_letter_code
_entity_poly.pdbx_strand_id
1 'polypeptide(L)'
;MRAYLALSSPALCSSPLSGPSRATARYTPTLLQRRRPLLLDKGTTTYGSSLLSKFHIFSGTTLTAASSSIMAASLHPEQSRVPQAIKLPTPPVTKFKIGLCQLSVTSDKERNIVHARSAIEEAAEKGAKLILLPEIWNSPYLNDSFPIYAEDIDAGPSASPSTAMLSEVARLLKVTIIGGSIPERSGDKLFNTCCVFDSEGKLKAKHRKIHLFDIDIPDKITFIESKTLTAGKTPTVVDTEVGRIGIGICYDIRFQELAMLYASRGVHLICYPGAFNMTTGPLHWELLQRARAADNQLYVATCSPARDAGAGYVAWGHSTLVGPFGEIVATTEHEEAIIISEIDYTQIEQRRTNLPLEKQRRGDLYQFVDVQRLNSASEVLSL
;
A
#
# COMPACT_ATOMS: atom_id res chain seq x y z
N MET A 1 12.86 -9.35 -64.01
CA MET A 1 13.73 -9.09 -65.18
C MET A 1 13.81 -7.58 -65.37
N ARG A 2 15.03 -7.03 -65.26
CA ARG A 2 15.51 -5.65 -65.50
C ARG A 2 15.21 -4.53 -64.48
N ALA A 3 16.33 -3.95 -64.04
CA ALA A 3 16.56 -2.79 -63.20
C ALA A 3 16.93 -1.55 -64.04
N TYR A 4 16.95 -0.35 -63.43
CA TYR A 4 17.84 0.83 -63.69
C TYR A 4 17.65 1.83 -62.50
N LEU A 5 18.61 1.96 -61.56
CA LEU A 5 19.72 2.96 -61.44
C LEU A 5 19.22 4.41 -61.26
N ALA A 6 19.41 5.15 -60.14
CA ALA A 6 20.58 5.58 -59.34
C ALA A 6 21.04 7.03 -59.65
N LEU A 7 21.65 7.70 -58.64
CA LEU A 7 22.48 8.94 -58.64
C LEU A 7 21.72 10.27 -58.30
N SER A 8 22.13 11.21 -57.43
CA SER A 8 23.41 11.55 -56.73
C SER A 8 23.20 12.56 -55.57
N SER A 9 24.09 12.57 -54.56
CA SER A 9 24.50 13.77 -53.75
C SER A 9 25.85 14.31 -54.30
N PRO A 10 26.31 15.56 -54.00
CA PRO A 10 27.09 15.91 -52.78
C PRO A 10 26.85 17.36 -52.23
N ALA A 11 27.00 17.67 -50.92
CA ALA A 11 28.17 18.21 -50.16
C ALA A 11 28.73 19.57 -50.71
N LEU A 12 29.16 20.62 -49.99
CA LEU A 12 29.74 20.86 -48.64
C LEU A 12 30.01 22.39 -48.42
N CYS A 13 30.48 22.75 -47.20
CA CYS A 13 31.17 23.98 -46.72
C CYS A 13 30.33 25.19 -46.23
N SER A 14 30.69 25.97 -45.21
CA SER A 14 31.58 25.88 -44.01
C SER A 14 31.43 27.21 -43.21
N SER A 15 31.84 27.18 -41.94
CA SER A 15 31.68 28.10 -40.76
C SER A 15 32.48 29.45 -40.84
N PRO A 16 32.74 30.30 -39.77
CA PRO A 16 32.57 30.17 -38.29
C PRO A 16 32.33 31.47 -37.40
N LEU A 17 32.42 31.27 -36.06
CA LEU A 17 32.70 32.21 -34.91
C LEU A 17 31.50 32.99 -34.28
N SER A 18 31.32 33.20 -32.97
CA SER A 18 32.13 33.08 -31.72
C SER A 18 31.22 33.19 -30.45
N GLY A 19 31.66 32.68 -29.28
CA GLY A 19 30.95 32.72 -27.96
C GLY A 19 31.01 34.07 -27.21
N PRO A 20 30.66 34.20 -25.90
CA PRO A 20 31.22 33.38 -24.81
C PRO A 20 30.34 33.06 -23.55
N SER A 21 30.68 31.94 -22.87
CA SER A 21 31.01 31.77 -21.43
C SER A 21 29.98 31.85 -20.25
N ARG A 22 30.20 30.90 -19.30
CA ARG A 22 29.79 30.76 -17.86
C ARG A 22 28.40 30.18 -17.56
N ALA A 23 28.19 29.27 -16.59
CA ALA A 23 29.05 28.65 -15.57
C ALA A 23 28.45 27.29 -15.12
N THR A 24 29.33 26.37 -14.75
CA THR A 24 29.05 25.09 -14.11
C THR A 24 28.85 25.27 -12.60
N ALA A 25 27.73 24.75 -12.06
CA ALA A 25 27.54 24.62 -10.61
C ALA A 25 27.63 23.15 -10.22
N ARG A 26 28.78 22.76 -9.67
CA ARG A 26 28.95 21.50 -8.92
C ARG A 26 28.51 21.76 -7.48
N TYR A 27 27.60 20.94 -6.97
CA TYR A 27 27.20 20.96 -5.57
C TYR A 27 28.17 20.06 -4.78
N THR A 28 28.95 20.65 -3.87
CA THR A 28 29.72 19.94 -2.84
C THR A 28 29.01 20.06 -1.50
N PRO A 29 28.82 18.97 -0.74
CA PRO A 29 28.27 19.04 0.60
C PRO A 29 29.34 19.51 1.61
N THR A 30 29.07 20.60 2.31
CA THR A 30 29.86 21.09 3.43
C THR A 30 29.69 20.19 4.66
N LEU A 31 30.81 19.61 5.10
CA LEU A 31 31.02 18.98 6.40
C LEU A 31 30.81 19.97 7.55
N LEU A 32 29.86 19.70 8.44
CA LEU A 32 29.79 20.34 9.75
C LEU A 32 30.57 19.49 10.77
N GLN A 33 31.67 20.05 11.25
CA GLN A 33 32.56 19.50 12.26
C GLN A 33 31.90 19.45 13.65
N ARG A 34 31.98 18.26 14.26
CA ARG A 34 32.37 17.95 15.66
C ARG A 34 32.25 19.07 16.70
N ARG A 35 31.37 18.88 17.70
CA ARG A 35 31.59 19.38 19.07
C ARG A 35 32.22 18.27 19.93
N ARG A 36 33.32 18.61 20.61
CA ARG A 36 34.05 17.77 21.57
C ARG A 36 33.34 17.70 22.94
N PRO A 37 33.55 16.62 23.71
CA PRO A 37 33.06 16.47 25.08
C PRO A 37 33.98 17.14 26.11
N LEU A 38 33.39 17.62 27.22
CA LEU A 38 34.08 18.09 28.41
C LEU A 38 34.53 16.90 29.26
N LEU A 39 35.85 16.75 29.44
CA LEU A 39 36.46 15.98 30.52
C LEU A 39 36.39 16.80 31.82
N LEU A 40 36.12 16.13 32.94
CA LEU A 40 36.55 16.58 34.26
C LEU A 40 37.11 15.39 35.06
N ASP A 41 38.07 15.78 35.90
CA ASP A 41 39.29 15.08 36.29
C ASP A 41 39.11 14.00 37.37
N LYS A 42 40.12 13.13 37.48
CA LYS A 42 40.28 12.11 38.52
C LYS A 42 40.80 12.76 39.82
N GLY A 43 40.31 12.29 40.96
CA GLY A 43 40.91 12.57 42.27
C GLY A 43 40.69 11.42 43.24
N THR A 44 41.71 10.57 43.38
CA THR A 44 41.87 9.56 44.45
C THR A 44 42.41 10.20 45.72
N THR A 45 41.79 9.98 46.88
CA THR A 45 42.52 9.89 48.17
C THR A 45 41.70 9.10 49.21
N THR A 46 42.34 8.08 49.78
CA THR A 46 41.93 7.28 50.94
C THR A 46 42.42 7.92 52.24
N TYR A 47 41.61 7.94 53.32
CA TYR A 47 42.10 7.98 54.71
C TYR A 47 41.02 7.48 55.71
N GLY A 48 41.34 6.39 56.42
CA GLY A 48 41.41 6.33 57.90
C GLY A 48 40.17 6.54 58.80
N SER A 49 39.70 5.42 59.36
CA SER A 49 39.43 5.15 60.79
C SER A 49 38.32 5.88 61.60
N SER A 50 37.43 5.01 62.09
CA SER A 50 36.82 4.92 63.45
C SER A 50 36.02 6.08 64.04
N LEU A 51 34.75 5.78 64.35
CA LEU A 51 34.17 6.05 65.68
C LEU A 51 32.97 5.14 65.94
N LEU A 52 33.12 4.30 66.96
CA LEU A 52 32.04 3.58 67.63
C LEU A 52 31.08 4.57 68.29
N SER A 53 29.76 4.34 68.25
CA SER A 53 29.00 4.04 69.48
C SER A 53 27.50 3.80 69.23
N LYS A 54 27.00 2.78 69.95
CA LYS A 54 25.69 2.65 70.61
C LYS A 54 24.44 2.27 69.79
N PHE A 55 24.16 0.95 69.84
CA PHE A 55 22.90 0.27 70.16
C PHE A 55 21.60 1.09 70.16
N HIS A 56 20.59 0.59 69.41
CA HIS A 56 19.31 0.16 70.00
C HIS A 56 18.68 -0.94 69.15
N ILE A 57 18.47 -2.10 69.80
CA ILE A 57 17.65 -3.20 69.30
C ILE A 57 16.21 -2.81 69.60
N PHE A 58 15.37 -2.65 68.57
CA PHE A 58 13.92 -2.72 68.73
C PHE A 58 13.39 -3.90 67.91
N SER A 59 12.72 -4.77 68.65
CA SER A 59 12.03 -5.97 68.23
C SER A 59 10.85 -5.69 67.31
N GLY A 60 10.66 -6.59 66.35
CA GLY A 60 9.32 -7.07 65.98
C GLY A 60 8.42 -6.07 65.28
N THR A 61 8.48 -6.05 63.95
CA THR A 61 7.26 -5.90 63.15
C THR A 61 7.41 -6.78 61.94
N THR A 62 6.73 -7.93 61.96
CA THR A 62 6.50 -8.75 60.78
C THR A 62 5.72 -7.85 59.81
N LEU A 63 6.44 -7.24 58.86
CA LEU A 63 5.81 -6.72 57.65
C LEU A 63 5.28 -7.94 56.92
N THR A 64 4.00 -8.25 57.16
CA THR A 64 3.21 -8.98 56.20
C THR A 64 3.29 -8.17 54.92
N ALA A 65 4.16 -8.61 54.01
CA ALA A 65 4.09 -8.19 52.63
C ALA A 65 2.69 -8.59 52.18
N ALA A 66 1.75 -7.64 52.24
CA ALA A 66 0.54 -7.73 51.47
C ALA A 66 1.04 -7.85 50.03
N SER A 67 1.05 -9.08 49.53
CA SER A 67 1.08 -9.33 48.10
C SER A 67 -0.19 -8.67 47.59
N SER A 68 -0.11 -7.38 47.26
CA SER A 68 -1.00 -6.80 46.30
C SER A 68 -0.75 -7.63 45.05
N SER A 69 -1.57 -8.66 44.86
CA SER A 69 -1.85 -9.14 43.53
C SER A 69 -2.18 -7.87 42.76
N ILE A 70 -1.23 -7.42 41.94
CA ILE A 70 -1.57 -6.61 40.80
C ILE A 70 -2.59 -7.50 40.11
N MET A 71 -3.89 -7.21 40.33
CA MET A 71 -4.99 -7.93 39.73
C MET A 71 -4.60 -8.04 38.27
N ALA A 72 -4.25 -9.24 37.82
CA ALA A 72 -3.86 -9.46 36.44
C ALA A 72 -5.08 -9.00 35.65
N ALA A 73 -4.99 -7.81 35.04
CA ALA A 73 -6.10 -7.25 34.31
C ALA A 73 -6.49 -8.31 33.30
N SER A 74 -7.71 -8.85 33.40
CA SER A 74 -8.19 -9.84 32.47
C SER A 74 -8.43 -9.13 31.15
N LEU A 75 -7.40 -9.09 30.30
CA LEU A 75 -7.41 -8.33 29.05
C LEU A 75 -8.53 -8.79 28.10
N HIS A 76 -9.04 -10.00 28.28
CA HIS A 76 -10.07 -10.63 27.43
C HIS A 76 -9.80 -10.45 25.91
N PRO A 77 -8.58 -10.72 25.40
CA PRO A 77 -8.22 -10.48 24.01
C PRO A 77 -9.14 -11.20 23.02
N GLU A 78 -9.65 -12.37 23.40
CA GLU A 78 -10.62 -13.18 22.65
C GLU A 78 -11.97 -12.47 22.43
N GLN A 79 -12.28 -11.45 23.22
CA GLN A 79 -13.50 -10.63 23.13
C GLN A 79 -13.26 -9.33 22.35
N SER A 80 -12.01 -8.98 22.04
CA SER A 80 -11.67 -7.70 21.41
C SER A 80 -12.10 -7.58 19.94
N ARG A 81 -12.53 -8.69 19.31
CA ARG A 81 -13.01 -8.76 17.94
C ARG A 81 -14.24 -9.65 17.85
N VAL A 82 -15.28 -9.14 17.20
CA VAL A 82 -16.57 -9.83 17.05
C VAL A 82 -17.01 -9.84 15.58
N PRO A 83 -17.11 -11.00 14.92
CA PRO A 83 -16.68 -12.32 15.38
C PRO A 83 -15.16 -12.40 15.58
N GLN A 84 -14.68 -13.45 16.26
CA GLN A 84 -13.25 -13.66 16.50
C GLN A 84 -12.44 -13.61 15.21
N ALA A 85 -11.18 -13.15 15.32
CA ALA A 85 -10.26 -13.11 14.21
C ALA A 85 -10.02 -14.53 13.66
N ILE A 86 -10.06 -14.66 12.33
CA ILE A 86 -9.71 -15.90 11.65
C ILE A 86 -8.20 -16.10 11.81
N LYS A 87 -7.79 -17.30 12.22
CA LYS A 87 -6.38 -17.68 12.22
C LYS A 87 -5.82 -17.48 10.82
N LEU A 88 -4.64 -16.86 10.71
CA LEU A 88 -3.99 -16.64 9.41
C LEU A 88 -3.89 -17.99 8.67
N PRO A 89 -4.52 -18.14 7.49
CA PRO A 89 -4.46 -19.39 6.75
C PRO A 89 -3.07 -19.59 6.18
N THR A 90 -2.61 -20.83 6.06
CA THR A 90 -1.31 -21.12 5.42
C THR A 90 -1.37 -20.65 3.96
N PRO A 91 -0.49 -19.73 3.53
CA PRO A 91 -0.49 -19.27 2.15
C PRO A 91 0.03 -20.38 1.22
N PRO A 92 -0.42 -20.47 -0.04
CA PRO A 92 0.03 -21.51 -0.97
C PRO A 92 1.53 -21.41 -1.30
N VAL A 93 2.10 -20.20 -1.18
CA VAL A 93 3.53 -19.93 -1.31
C VAL A 93 4.01 -19.04 -0.16
N THR A 94 5.23 -19.27 0.30
CA THR A 94 5.82 -18.51 1.42
C THR A 94 6.57 -17.27 0.95
N LYS A 95 7.27 -17.37 -0.19
CA LYS A 95 8.02 -16.26 -0.80
C LYS A 95 7.68 -16.13 -2.28
N PHE A 96 7.55 -14.91 -2.75
CA PHE A 96 7.30 -14.60 -4.16
C PHE A 96 7.64 -13.13 -4.45
N LYS A 97 7.79 -12.78 -5.74
CA LYS A 97 7.99 -11.39 -6.14
C LYS A 97 6.66 -10.71 -6.48
N ILE A 98 6.50 -9.46 -6.05
CA ILE A 98 5.44 -8.55 -6.46
C ILE A 98 5.99 -7.50 -7.43
N GLY A 99 5.21 -7.19 -8.47
CA GLY A 99 5.42 -6.07 -9.39
C GLY A 99 4.48 -4.91 -9.08
N LEU A 100 5.01 -3.71 -8.83
CA LEU A 100 4.22 -2.47 -8.70
C LEU A 100 4.46 -1.62 -9.93
N CYS A 101 3.45 -1.49 -10.80
CA CYS A 101 3.59 -0.77 -12.06
C CYS A 101 3.06 0.66 -11.92
N GLN A 102 3.95 1.62 -11.64
CA GLN A 102 3.61 3.04 -11.62
C GLN A 102 3.52 3.57 -13.05
N LEU A 103 2.30 3.63 -13.58
CA LEU A 103 2.05 3.95 -14.99
C LEU A 103 1.84 5.44 -15.23
N SER A 104 2.39 5.95 -16.33
CA SER A 104 1.94 7.22 -16.92
C SER A 104 0.57 7.02 -17.57
N VAL A 105 -0.42 7.82 -17.18
CA VAL A 105 -1.80 7.71 -17.66
C VAL A 105 -2.14 8.88 -18.57
N THR A 106 -2.75 8.60 -19.71
CA THR A 106 -3.13 9.60 -20.73
C THR A 106 -4.65 9.66 -20.92
N SER A 107 -5.14 10.58 -21.74
CA SER A 107 -6.54 10.61 -22.18
C SER A 107 -6.88 9.57 -23.26
N ASP A 108 -5.90 8.86 -23.80
CA ASP A 108 -6.10 7.80 -24.78
C ASP A 108 -6.20 6.44 -24.07
N LYS A 109 -7.42 5.91 -23.99
CA LYS A 109 -7.70 4.64 -23.31
C LYS A 109 -6.96 3.47 -23.95
N GLU A 110 -6.95 3.38 -25.28
CA GLU A 110 -6.32 2.27 -25.98
C GLU A 110 -4.81 2.27 -25.74
N ARG A 111 -4.20 3.46 -25.80
CA ARG A 111 -2.79 3.63 -25.42
C ARG A 111 -2.52 3.19 -23.99
N ASN A 112 -3.37 3.58 -23.03
CA ASN A 112 -3.22 3.18 -21.63
C ASN A 112 -3.32 1.66 -21.46
N ILE A 113 -4.22 0.98 -22.18
CA ILE A 113 -4.37 -0.50 -22.15
C ILE A 113 -3.14 -1.20 -22.72
N VAL A 114 -2.65 -0.75 -23.88
CA VAL A 114 -1.42 -1.31 -24.48
C VAL A 114 -0.23 -1.11 -23.54
N HIS A 115 -0.12 0.07 -22.95
CA HIS A 115 0.97 0.41 -22.04
C HIS A 115 0.94 -0.39 -20.74
N ALA A 116 -0.23 -0.54 -20.13
CA ALA A 116 -0.42 -1.38 -18.95
C ALA A 116 -0.06 -2.85 -19.22
N ARG A 117 -0.43 -3.38 -20.40
CA ARG A 117 -0.03 -4.72 -20.84
C ARG A 117 1.50 -4.85 -20.87
N SER A 118 2.20 -3.91 -21.52
CA SER A 118 3.66 -3.97 -21.61
C SER A 118 4.33 -3.93 -20.23
N ALA A 119 3.82 -3.11 -19.30
CA ALA A 119 4.33 -3.08 -17.94
C ALA A 119 4.08 -4.39 -17.17
N ILE A 120 2.93 -5.03 -17.38
CA ILE A 120 2.61 -6.35 -16.81
C ILE A 120 3.57 -7.41 -17.36
N GLU A 121 3.79 -7.42 -18.67
CA GLU A 121 4.72 -8.33 -19.35
C GLU A 121 6.14 -8.17 -18.81
N GLU A 122 6.63 -6.93 -18.71
CA GLU A 122 7.96 -6.63 -18.14
C GLU A 122 8.08 -7.09 -16.67
N ALA A 123 7.05 -6.87 -15.85
CA ALA A 123 7.07 -7.30 -14.45
C ALA A 123 7.10 -8.83 -14.33
N ALA A 124 6.33 -9.54 -15.15
CA ALA A 124 6.30 -10.99 -15.20
C ALA A 124 7.64 -11.58 -15.69
N GLU A 125 8.26 -10.98 -16.72
CA GLU A 125 9.60 -11.35 -17.19
C GLU A 125 10.66 -11.24 -16.09
N LYS A 126 10.54 -10.24 -15.21
CA LYS A 126 11.40 -10.07 -14.03
C LYS A 126 11.05 -11.01 -12.86
N GLY A 127 10.07 -11.89 -13.06
CA GLY A 127 9.69 -12.97 -12.16
C GLY A 127 8.59 -12.61 -11.17
N ALA A 128 7.86 -11.51 -11.35
CA ALA A 128 6.71 -11.21 -10.51
C ALA A 128 5.63 -12.31 -10.64
N LYS A 129 5.06 -12.71 -9.50
CA LYS A 129 3.92 -13.64 -9.42
C LYS A 129 2.62 -12.92 -9.08
N LEU A 130 2.73 -11.76 -8.45
CA LEU A 130 1.64 -10.83 -8.20
C LEU A 130 1.99 -9.51 -8.87
N ILE A 131 1.06 -8.92 -9.63
CA ILE A 131 1.26 -7.60 -10.25
C ILE A 131 0.13 -6.69 -9.81
N LEU A 132 0.47 -5.45 -9.40
CA LEU A 132 -0.45 -4.43 -8.95
C LEU A 132 -0.38 -3.21 -9.88
N LEU A 133 -1.51 -2.88 -10.50
CA LEU A 133 -1.71 -1.66 -11.28
C LEU A 133 -2.25 -0.51 -10.41
N PRO A 134 -2.20 0.75 -10.88
CA PRO A 134 -2.63 1.90 -10.10
C PRO A 134 -4.13 2.19 -10.19
N GLU A 135 -4.62 3.13 -9.39
CA GLU A 135 -6.02 3.61 -9.45
C GLU A 135 -6.30 4.34 -10.77
N ILE A 136 -7.46 4.04 -11.38
CA ILE A 136 -7.96 4.64 -12.63
C ILE A 136 -6.86 4.72 -13.69
N TRP A 137 -6.23 3.57 -13.98
CA TRP A 137 -5.07 3.52 -14.87
C TRP A 137 -5.44 3.60 -16.36
N ASN A 138 -6.71 3.36 -16.71
CA ASN A 138 -7.16 3.33 -18.09
C ASN A 138 -7.63 4.70 -18.62
N SER A 139 -7.68 5.73 -17.78
CA SER A 139 -8.27 7.04 -18.13
C SER A 139 -7.84 8.17 -17.18
N PRO A 140 -8.08 9.46 -17.53
CA PRO A 140 -7.81 10.56 -16.61
C PRO A 140 -8.68 10.49 -15.33
N TYR A 141 -8.08 10.82 -14.19
CA TYR A 141 -8.77 10.85 -12.88
C TYR A 141 -9.56 12.16 -12.69
N LEU A 142 -10.69 12.29 -13.39
CA LEU A 142 -11.55 13.47 -13.34
C LEU A 142 -13.03 13.07 -13.37
N ASN A 143 -13.87 13.81 -12.63
CA ASN A 143 -15.32 13.56 -12.54
C ASN A 143 -16.01 13.54 -13.91
N ASP A 144 -15.61 14.43 -14.83
CA ASP A 144 -16.20 14.50 -16.17
C ASP A 144 -15.69 13.37 -17.09
N SER A 145 -14.55 12.76 -16.77
CA SER A 145 -13.99 11.64 -17.52
C SER A 145 -14.68 10.32 -17.14
N PHE A 146 -15.01 10.09 -15.86
CA PHE A 146 -15.52 8.77 -15.45
C PHE A 146 -16.69 8.22 -16.29
N PRO A 147 -17.74 8.99 -16.64
CA PRO A 147 -18.84 8.47 -17.45
C PRO A 147 -18.43 8.11 -18.89
N ILE A 148 -17.47 8.84 -19.46
CA ILE A 148 -16.99 8.65 -20.83
C ILE A 148 -16.13 7.39 -20.92
N TYR A 149 -15.28 7.17 -19.92
CA TYR A 149 -14.33 6.07 -19.91
C TYR A 149 -14.84 4.82 -19.19
N ALA A 150 -16.02 4.86 -18.57
CA ALA A 150 -16.56 3.72 -17.84
C ALA A 150 -16.83 2.51 -18.74
N GLU A 151 -16.49 1.33 -18.22
CA GLU A 151 -16.65 0.04 -18.87
C GLU A 151 -17.65 -0.82 -18.11
N ASP A 152 -18.48 -1.57 -18.84
CA ASP A 152 -19.38 -2.55 -18.23
C ASP A 152 -18.67 -3.90 -18.14
N ILE A 153 -18.12 -4.16 -16.95
CA ILE A 153 -17.32 -5.35 -16.65
C ILE A 153 -18.15 -6.64 -16.79
N ASP A 154 -19.46 -6.56 -16.53
CA ASP A 154 -20.35 -7.72 -16.49
C ASP A 154 -20.99 -8.01 -17.87
N ALA A 155 -20.96 -7.05 -18.80
CA ALA A 155 -21.46 -7.19 -20.17
C ALA A 155 -20.49 -7.91 -21.14
N GLY A 156 -19.32 -8.33 -20.65
CA GLY A 156 -18.37 -9.16 -21.39
C GLY A 156 -17.20 -8.40 -22.04
N PRO A 157 -16.28 -9.12 -22.73
CA PRO A 157 -14.97 -8.57 -23.11
C PRO A 157 -15.01 -7.33 -24.01
N SER A 158 -15.98 -7.23 -24.91
CA SER A 158 -16.12 -6.07 -25.81
C SER A 158 -16.60 -4.81 -25.09
N ALA A 159 -17.34 -4.96 -23.99
CA ALA A 159 -17.83 -3.85 -23.17
C ALA A 159 -16.81 -3.39 -22.10
N SER A 160 -15.77 -4.19 -21.88
CA SER A 160 -14.72 -3.93 -20.89
C SER A 160 -13.34 -4.39 -21.38
N PRO A 161 -12.79 -3.73 -22.42
CA PRO A 161 -11.48 -4.08 -23.01
C PRO A 161 -10.33 -4.02 -21.99
N SER A 162 -10.43 -3.15 -20.97
CA SER A 162 -9.41 -3.07 -19.91
C SER A 162 -9.35 -4.38 -19.13
N THR A 163 -10.51 -4.91 -18.69
CA THR A 163 -10.57 -6.18 -17.95
C THR A 163 -10.33 -7.40 -18.83
N ALA A 164 -10.71 -7.34 -20.11
CA ALA A 164 -10.42 -8.40 -21.08
C ALA A 164 -8.91 -8.58 -21.26
N MET A 165 -8.18 -7.48 -21.42
CA MET A 165 -6.72 -7.49 -21.50
C MET A 165 -6.10 -8.10 -20.24
N LEU A 166 -6.55 -7.67 -19.04
CA LEU A 166 -6.04 -8.19 -17.76
C LEU A 166 -6.27 -9.70 -17.60
N SER A 167 -7.46 -10.18 -17.95
CA SER A 167 -7.79 -11.61 -17.95
C SER A 167 -6.88 -12.40 -18.89
N GLU A 168 -6.70 -11.91 -20.12
CA GLU A 168 -5.88 -12.57 -21.13
C GLU A 168 -4.41 -12.66 -20.69
N VAL A 169 -3.82 -11.55 -20.25
CA VAL A 169 -2.40 -11.47 -19.91
C VAL A 169 -2.09 -12.22 -18.61
N ALA A 170 -2.99 -12.23 -17.63
CA ALA A 170 -2.85 -13.03 -16.41
C ALA A 170 -2.74 -14.53 -16.76
N ARG A 171 -3.60 -15.02 -17.66
CA ARG A 171 -3.59 -16.41 -18.15
C ARG A 171 -2.34 -16.75 -18.97
N LEU A 172 -1.91 -15.83 -19.84
CA LEU A 172 -0.76 -15.99 -20.72
C LEU A 172 0.53 -16.12 -19.89
N LEU A 173 0.71 -15.22 -18.92
CA LEU A 173 1.94 -15.10 -18.13
C LEU A 173 1.92 -15.94 -16.85
N LYS A 174 0.78 -16.54 -16.50
CA LYS A 174 0.58 -17.34 -15.28
C LYS A 174 0.89 -16.55 -14.01
N VAL A 175 0.29 -15.36 -13.91
CA VAL A 175 0.46 -14.43 -12.79
C VAL A 175 -0.90 -14.01 -12.23
N THR A 176 -0.94 -13.71 -10.93
CA THR A 176 -2.08 -13.06 -10.30
C THR A 176 -2.00 -11.55 -10.54
N ILE A 177 -3.10 -10.92 -10.97
CA ILE A 177 -3.14 -9.47 -11.22
C ILE A 177 -4.18 -8.81 -10.32
N ILE A 178 -3.72 -7.86 -9.51
CA ILE A 178 -4.58 -6.83 -8.91
C ILE A 178 -4.65 -5.70 -9.92
N GLY A 179 -5.76 -5.66 -10.66
CA GLY A 179 -5.95 -4.86 -11.86
C GLY A 179 -6.11 -3.36 -11.63
N GLY A 180 -5.51 -2.82 -10.57
CA GLY A 180 -5.62 -1.41 -10.24
C GLY A 180 -7.08 -1.02 -10.07
N SER A 181 -7.51 0.12 -10.58
CA SER A 181 -8.93 0.34 -10.81
C SER A 181 -9.24 1.00 -12.14
N ILE A 182 -10.50 0.87 -12.57
CA ILE A 182 -11.09 1.56 -13.71
C ILE A 182 -12.46 2.13 -13.32
N PRO A 183 -12.99 3.12 -14.06
CA PRO A 183 -14.39 3.49 -13.92
C PRO A 183 -15.25 2.34 -14.45
N GLU A 184 -16.11 1.78 -13.60
CA GLU A 184 -17.06 0.72 -13.95
C GLU A 184 -18.44 1.32 -14.16
N ARG A 185 -19.13 0.91 -15.23
CA ARG A 185 -20.56 1.13 -15.43
C ARG A 185 -21.34 -0.09 -15.00
N SER A 186 -22.39 0.12 -14.21
CA SER A 186 -23.31 -0.94 -13.80
C SER A 186 -24.71 -0.36 -13.70
N GLY A 187 -25.50 -0.57 -14.76
CA GLY A 187 -26.77 0.12 -14.95
C GLY A 187 -26.59 1.64 -15.09
N ASP A 188 -27.33 2.39 -14.27
CA ASP A 188 -27.30 3.85 -14.18
C ASP A 188 -26.13 4.39 -13.34
N LYS A 189 -25.40 3.51 -12.65
CA LYS A 189 -24.36 3.89 -11.69
C LYS A 189 -22.96 3.69 -12.24
N LEU A 190 -22.07 4.52 -11.71
CA LEU A 190 -20.63 4.46 -11.94
C LEU A 190 -19.91 4.12 -10.65
N PHE A 191 -18.83 3.36 -10.74
CA PHE A 191 -18.01 2.96 -9.59
C PHE A 191 -16.52 3.10 -9.91
N ASN A 192 -15.70 3.28 -8.89
CA ASN A 192 -14.24 3.12 -8.98
C ASN A 192 -13.93 1.68 -8.58
N THR A 193 -13.50 0.85 -9.54
CA THR A 193 -13.55 -0.61 -9.38
C THR A 193 -12.22 -1.29 -9.67
N CYS A 194 -11.73 -2.05 -8.70
CA CYS A 194 -10.58 -2.93 -8.81
C CYS A 194 -11.01 -4.38 -9.07
N CYS A 195 -10.47 -4.98 -10.13
CA CYS A 195 -10.66 -6.39 -10.45
C CYS A 195 -9.43 -7.21 -10.08
N VAL A 196 -9.64 -8.42 -9.58
CA VAL A 196 -8.56 -9.37 -9.26
C VAL A 196 -8.66 -10.57 -10.19
N PHE A 197 -7.58 -10.86 -10.92
CA PHE A 197 -7.48 -11.99 -11.83
C PHE A 197 -6.48 -13.02 -11.30
N ASP A 198 -6.86 -14.29 -11.36
CA ASP A 198 -5.94 -15.40 -11.05
C ASP A 198 -5.05 -15.76 -12.25
N SER A 199 -4.13 -16.71 -12.04
CA SER A 199 -3.18 -17.16 -13.07
C SER A 199 -3.82 -17.95 -14.24
N GLU A 200 -5.12 -18.24 -14.16
CA GLU A 200 -5.92 -18.80 -15.25
C GLU A 200 -6.67 -17.71 -16.03
N GLY A 201 -6.56 -16.45 -15.60
CA GLY A 201 -7.26 -15.31 -16.18
C GLY A 201 -8.70 -15.15 -15.68
N LYS A 202 -9.11 -15.90 -14.64
CA LYS A 202 -10.47 -15.81 -14.10
C LYS A 202 -10.59 -14.60 -13.17
N LEU A 203 -11.67 -13.85 -13.32
CA LEU A 203 -12.04 -12.80 -12.38
C LEU A 203 -12.44 -13.41 -11.03
N LYS A 204 -11.60 -13.23 -10.01
CA LYS A 204 -11.78 -13.77 -8.65
C LYS A 204 -12.59 -12.85 -7.75
N ALA A 205 -12.43 -11.54 -7.94
CA ALA A 205 -13.09 -10.54 -7.11
C ALA A 205 -13.23 -9.20 -7.85
N LYS A 206 -14.26 -8.46 -7.47
CA LYS A 206 -14.51 -7.08 -7.87
C LYS A 206 -14.67 -6.25 -6.60
N HIS A 207 -13.79 -5.27 -6.40
CA HIS A 207 -13.83 -4.35 -5.27
C HIS A 207 -14.21 -2.97 -5.78
N ARG A 208 -15.39 -2.49 -5.39
CA ARG A 208 -15.81 -1.11 -5.61
C ARG A 208 -15.36 -0.28 -4.41
N LYS A 209 -14.66 0.84 -4.66
CA LYS A 209 -14.15 1.76 -3.64
C LYS A 209 -15.24 2.11 -2.64
N ILE A 210 -14.99 1.86 -1.35
CA ILE A 210 -16.02 1.98 -0.31
C ILE A 210 -16.10 3.43 0.16
N HIS A 211 -14.95 4.08 0.35
CA HIS A 211 -14.88 5.45 0.80
C HIS A 211 -14.51 6.36 -0.38
N LEU A 212 -15.50 7.11 -0.88
CA LEU A 212 -15.29 8.06 -1.96
C LEU A 212 -14.46 9.26 -1.49
N PHE A 213 -13.63 9.77 -2.41
CA PHE A 213 -12.74 10.90 -2.15
C PHE A 213 -13.49 12.23 -2.25
N ASP A 214 -14.16 12.58 -1.16
CA ASP A 214 -14.84 13.88 -1.01
C ASP A 214 -14.04 14.75 -0.05
N ILE A 215 -13.22 15.65 -0.60
CA ILE A 215 -12.45 16.62 0.16
C ILE A 215 -12.62 18.03 -0.39
N ASP A 216 -12.52 18.99 0.52
CA ASP A 216 -12.43 20.41 0.21
C ASP A 216 -11.37 21.03 1.13
N ILE A 217 -10.18 21.25 0.58
CA ILE A 217 -9.08 21.91 1.26
C ILE A 217 -8.95 23.30 0.61
N PRO A 218 -9.38 24.37 1.32
CA PRO A 218 -9.37 25.72 0.79
C PRO A 218 -8.03 26.09 0.15
N ASP A 219 -8.11 26.70 -1.03
CA ASP A 219 -6.98 27.18 -1.85
C ASP A 219 -5.97 26.10 -2.28
N LYS A 220 -6.25 24.81 -2.07
CA LYS A 220 -5.34 23.71 -2.43
C LYS A 220 -5.97 22.68 -3.34
N ILE A 221 -7.06 22.06 -2.90
CA ILE A 221 -7.74 21.03 -3.69
C ILE A 221 -9.17 20.81 -3.21
N THR A 222 -10.09 20.81 -4.16
CA THR A 222 -11.47 20.38 -3.97
C THR A 222 -11.73 19.25 -4.95
N PHE A 223 -12.11 18.09 -4.45
CA PHE A 223 -12.50 16.95 -5.26
C PHE A 223 -13.65 16.23 -4.58
N ILE A 224 -14.78 16.09 -5.26
CA ILE A 224 -15.98 15.42 -4.74
C ILE A 224 -16.29 14.27 -5.68
N GLU A 225 -15.68 13.10 -5.43
CA GLU A 225 -15.82 11.89 -6.25
C GLU A 225 -17.29 11.41 -6.27
N SER A 226 -18.05 11.65 -5.19
CA SER A 226 -19.46 11.28 -5.07
C SER A 226 -20.42 12.06 -5.98
N LYS A 227 -19.96 13.14 -6.63
CA LYS A 227 -20.75 13.81 -7.68
C LYS A 227 -21.00 12.91 -8.89
N THR A 228 -20.10 11.96 -9.14
CA THR A 228 -20.16 11.10 -10.32
C THR A 228 -20.17 9.61 -9.96
N LEU A 229 -19.39 9.20 -8.96
CA LEU A 229 -19.24 7.80 -8.60
C LEU A 229 -20.12 7.41 -7.40
N THR A 230 -20.48 6.13 -7.36
CA THR A 230 -21.22 5.48 -6.29
C THR A 230 -20.27 4.67 -5.43
N ALA A 231 -20.46 4.71 -4.12
CA ALA A 231 -19.68 3.92 -3.17
C ALA A 231 -19.98 2.41 -3.30
N GLY A 232 -18.93 1.60 -3.15
CA GLY A 232 -19.05 0.17 -2.90
C GLY A 232 -19.70 -0.12 -1.54
N LYS A 233 -20.20 -1.34 -1.38
CA LYS A 233 -20.96 -1.75 -0.17
C LYS A 233 -20.30 -2.85 0.64
N THR A 234 -19.22 -3.44 0.14
CA THR A 234 -18.64 -4.66 0.69
C THR A 234 -17.12 -4.60 0.71
N PRO A 235 -16.46 -4.83 1.86
CA PRO A 235 -15.04 -5.13 1.93
C PRO A 235 -14.70 -6.35 1.07
N THR A 236 -13.53 -6.34 0.43
CA THR A 236 -13.12 -7.42 -0.48
C THR A 236 -11.89 -8.13 0.06
N VAL A 237 -12.06 -9.42 0.34
CA VAL A 237 -10.98 -10.36 0.69
C VAL A 237 -11.03 -11.50 -0.32
N VAL A 238 -9.88 -11.82 -0.91
CA VAL A 238 -9.77 -12.81 -1.98
C VAL A 238 -8.63 -13.77 -1.71
N ASP A 239 -8.90 -15.07 -1.84
CA ASP A 239 -7.88 -16.12 -1.82
C ASP A 239 -7.30 -16.28 -3.23
N THR A 240 -5.97 -16.17 -3.30
CA THR A 240 -5.18 -16.28 -4.53
C THR A 240 -4.04 -17.28 -4.35
N GLU A 241 -3.33 -17.58 -5.43
CA GLU A 241 -2.15 -18.45 -5.44
C GLU A 241 -0.99 -17.88 -4.62
N VAL A 242 -0.99 -16.57 -4.37
CA VAL A 242 0.02 -15.88 -3.54
C VAL A 242 -0.47 -15.58 -2.12
N GLY A 243 -1.61 -16.13 -1.72
CA GLY A 243 -2.20 -15.97 -0.40
C GLY A 243 -3.48 -15.15 -0.38
N ARG A 244 -3.96 -14.86 0.83
CA ARG A 244 -5.18 -14.09 1.07
C ARG A 244 -4.91 -12.59 1.04
N ILE A 245 -5.57 -11.88 0.13
CA ILE A 245 -5.36 -10.46 -0.13
C ILE A 245 -6.62 -9.65 0.24
N GLY A 246 -6.43 -8.53 0.92
CA GLY A 246 -7.45 -7.50 1.10
C GLY A 246 -7.29 -6.40 0.06
N ILE A 247 -8.39 -5.88 -0.47
CA ILE A 247 -8.38 -4.82 -1.49
C ILE A 247 -9.01 -3.55 -0.93
N GLY A 248 -8.31 -2.42 -1.02
CA GLY A 248 -8.91 -1.10 -0.86
C GLY A 248 -8.47 -0.21 -2.01
N ILE A 249 -9.13 0.91 -2.26
CA ILE A 249 -8.72 1.87 -3.28
C ILE A 249 -8.49 3.23 -2.62
N CYS A 250 -7.26 3.75 -2.76
CA CYS A 250 -6.86 5.11 -2.43
C CYS A 250 -7.34 5.60 -1.06
N TYR A 251 -8.45 6.33 -1.04
CA TYR A 251 -9.03 6.92 0.16
C TYR A 251 -9.42 5.90 1.23
N ASP A 252 -9.69 4.65 0.84
CA ASP A 252 -9.91 3.52 1.74
C ASP A 252 -8.74 3.33 2.74
N ILE A 253 -7.51 3.71 2.37
CA ILE A 253 -6.35 3.61 3.26
C ILE A 253 -6.49 4.52 4.49
N ARG A 254 -7.32 5.57 4.46
CA ARG A 254 -7.50 6.48 5.60
C ARG A 254 -8.32 5.87 6.73
N PHE A 255 -9.10 4.84 6.44
CA PHE A 255 -10.03 4.19 7.38
C PHE A 255 -9.35 2.95 7.97
N GLN A 256 -8.74 3.10 9.13
CA GLN A 256 -7.99 2.00 9.78
C GLN A 256 -8.87 0.79 10.09
N GLU A 257 -10.17 1.01 10.31
CA GLU A 257 -11.18 -0.01 10.59
C GLU A 257 -11.25 -1.04 9.47
N LEU A 258 -11.08 -0.59 8.21
CA LEU A 258 -11.07 -1.49 7.05
C LEU A 258 -9.82 -2.39 7.04
N ALA A 259 -8.66 -1.86 7.42
CA ALA A 259 -7.44 -2.67 7.56
C ALA A 259 -7.52 -3.62 8.75
N MET A 260 -8.10 -3.18 9.87
CA MET A 260 -8.38 -4.04 11.03
C MET A 260 -9.33 -5.19 10.66
N LEU A 261 -10.36 -4.90 9.85
CA LEU A 261 -11.26 -5.90 9.27
C LEU A 261 -10.47 -6.92 8.45
N TYR A 262 -9.62 -6.48 7.53
CA TYR A 262 -8.80 -7.38 6.72
C TYR A 262 -7.87 -8.24 7.57
N ALA A 263 -7.19 -7.66 8.56
CA ALA A 263 -6.37 -8.40 9.51
C ALA A 263 -7.17 -9.47 10.26
N SER A 264 -8.38 -9.12 10.72
CA SER A 264 -9.28 -10.05 11.41
C SER A 264 -9.83 -11.17 10.50
N ARG A 265 -9.80 -10.98 9.18
CA ARG A 265 -10.22 -11.97 8.18
C ARG A 265 -9.06 -12.84 7.66
N GLY A 266 -7.88 -12.73 8.28
CA GLY A 266 -6.71 -13.55 7.96
C GLY A 266 -5.99 -13.10 6.68
N VAL A 267 -6.00 -11.80 6.37
CA VAL A 267 -5.27 -11.25 5.22
C VAL A 267 -3.76 -11.20 5.50
N HIS A 268 -2.96 -11.54 4.49
CA HIS A 268 -1.49 -11.47 4.51
C HIS A 268 -0.95 -10.15 3.96
N LEU A 269 -1.62 -9.64 2.93
CA LEU A 269 -1.25 -8.46 2.15
C LEU A 269 -2.50 -7.63 1.87
N ILE A 270 -2.45 -6.33 2.12
CA ILE A 270 -3.48 -5.41 1.63
C ILE A 270 -2.91 -4.64 0.43
N CYS A 271 -3.65 -4.64 -0.68
CA CYS A 271 -3.31 -3.86 -1.87
C CYS A 271 -4.20 -2.62 -1.96
N TYR A 272 -3.57 -1.47 -2.14
CA TYR A 272 -4.22 -0.18 -2.36
C TYR A 272 -3.73 0.46 -3.66
N PRO A 273 -4.36 0.18 -4.82
CA PRO A 273 -4.28 1.09 -5.94
C PRO A 273 -4.73 2.48 -5.48
N GLY A 274 -3.97 3.53 -5.73
CA GLY A 274 -4.38 4.86 -5.31
C GLY A 274 -3.57 6.01 -5.87
N ALA A 275 -4.23 7.12 -6.17
CA ALA A 275 -3.63 8.35 -6.66
C ALA A 275 -3.79 9.45 -5.61
N PHE A 276 -2.85 9.58 -4.65
CA PHE A 276 -2.83 10.74 -3.77
C PHE A 276 -2.37 11.98 -4.56
N ASN A 277 -2.82 13.17 -4.17
CA ASN A 277 -2.42 14.42 -4.81
C ASN A 277 -1.20 15.07 -4.14
N MET A 278 -0.68 16.13 -4.76
CA MET A 278 0.46 16.91 -4.26
C MET A 278 0.26 17.59 -2.89
N THR A 279 -0.98 17.73 -2.41
CA THR A 279 -1.25 18.29 -1.07
C THR A 279 -1.19 17.22 0.00
N THR A 280 -1.82 16.08 -0.26
CA THR A 280 -2.00 15.01 0.74
C THR A 280 -0.91 13.95 0.68
N GLY A 281 -0.31 13.72 -0.49
CA GLY A 281 0.76 12.77 -0.75
C GLY A 281 1.97 12.94 0.17
N PRO A 282 2.63 14.12 0.16
CA PRO A 282 3.85 14.36 0.94
C PRO A 282 3.68 14.11 2.46
N LEU A 283 2.48 14.29 2.99
CA LEU A 283 2.20 14.20 4.42
C LEU A 283 1.68 12.82 4.82
N HIS A 284 0.83 12.22 3.99
CA HIS A 284 0.00 11.10 4.40
C HIS A 284 0.29 9.80 3.65
N TRP A 285 0.86 9.84 2.44
CA TRP A 285 0.99 8.63 1.63
C TRP A 285 1.86 7.57 2.31
N GLU A 286 3.07 7.94 2.73
CA GLU A 286 3.98 7.03 3.45
C GLU A 286 3.50 6.71 4.86
N LEU A 287 3.00 7.71 5.58
CA LEU A 287 2.54 7.54 6.96
C LEU A 287 1.41 6.50 7.05
N LEU A 288 0.39 6.61 6.19
CA LEU A 288 -0.78 5.75 6.26
C LEU A 288 -0.45 4.30 5.92
N GLN A 289 0.28 4.04 4.84
CA GLN A 289 0.68 2.67 4.47
C GLN A 289 1.51 1.99 5.57
N ARG A 290 2.43 2.72 6.20
CA ARG A 290 3.26 2.19 7.29
C ARG A 290 2.43 1.90 8.53
N ALA A 291 1.50 2.78 8.87
CA ALA A 291 0.55 2.55 9.97
C ALA A 291 -0.31 1.30 9.70
N ARG A 292 -0.89 1.15 8.50
CA ARG A 292 -1.69 -0.04 8.15
C ARG A 292 -0.89 -1.33 8.27
N ALA A 293 0.36 -1.34 7.81
CA ALA A 293 1.23 -2.51 7.89
C ALA A 293 1.63 -2.83 9.35
N ALA A 294 2.11 -1.84 10.09
CA ALA A 294 2.65 -2.01 11.44
C ALA A 294 1.57 -2.41 12.46
N ASP A 295 0.41 -1.75 12.43
CA ASP A 295 -0.68 -1.97 13.40
C ASP A 295 -1.40 -3.31 13.19
N ASN A 296 -1.41 -3.80 11.95
CA ASN A 296 -2.08 -5.04 11.58
C ASN A 296 -1.13 -6.22 11.35
N GLN A 297 0.20 -5.98 11.44
CA GLN A 297 1.25 -6.97 11.30
C GLN A 297 1.08 -7.81 10.02
N LEU A 298 1.02 -7.12 8.88
CA LEU A 298 0.81 -7.66 7.53
C LEU A 298 1.54 -6.79 6.50
N TYR A 299 1.69 -7.26 5.27
CA TYR A 299 2.24 -6.43 4.18
C TYR A 299 1.20 -5.44 3.65
N VAL A 300 1.67 -4.30 3.17
CA VAL A 300 0.85 -3.32 2.44
C VAL A 300 1.55 -2.97 1.14
N ALA A 301 0.83 -3.07 0.02
CA ALA A 301 1.29 -2.63 -1.29
C ALA A 301 0.41 -1.48 -1.78
N THR A 302 1.04 -0.39 -2.22
CA THR A 302 0.36 0.75 -2.83
C THR A 302 0.88 0.97 -4.23
N CYS A 303 -0.01 1.29 -5.17
CA CYS A 303 0.38 1.57 -6.55
C CYS A 303 -0.33 2.82 -7.06
N SER A 304 0.45 3.84 -7.41
CA SER A 304 0.00 5.14 -7.90
C SER A 304 0.29 5.28 -9.39
N PRO A 305 -0.50 6.07 -10.14
CA PRO A 305 -0.06 6.60 -11.41
C PRO A 305 1.21 7.43 -11.23
N ALA A 306 2.01 7.53 -12.28
CA ALA A 306 3.13 8.47 -12.36
C ALA A 306 2.60 9.91 -12.34
N ARG A 307 3.44 10.84 -11.87
CA ARG A 307 3.09 12.25 -11.79
C ARG A 307 3.10 12.87 -13.18
N ASP A 308 1.97 13.43 -13.58
CA ASP A 308 1.86 14.34 -14.73
C ASP A 308 1.43 15.73 -14.25
N ALA A 309 2.31 16.71 -14.44
CA ALA A 309 2.04 18.11 -14.06
C ALA A 309 1.02 18.80 -14.98
N GLY A 310 0.77 18.25 -16.17
CA GLY A 310 -0.24 18.74 -17.11
C GLY A 310 -1.64 18.13 -16.89
N ALA A 311 -1.77 17.11 -16.05
CA ALA A 311 -3.04 16.47 -15.76
C ALA A 311 -3.94 17.34 -14.87
N GLY A 312 -5.27 17.24 -15.07
CA GLY A 312 -6.24 17.93 -14.21
C GLY A 312 -6.22 17.44 -12.75
N TYR A 313 -5.70 16.23 -12.50
CA TYR A 313 -5.41 15.71 -11.17
C TYR A 313 -3.95 15.24 -11.13
N VAL A 314 -3.10 15.96 -10.41
CA VAL A 314 -1.66 15.68 -10.34
C VAL A 314 -1.38 14.67 -9.24
N ALA A 315 -1.07 13.44 -9.65
CA ALA A 315 -0.73 12.34 -8.74
C ALA A 315 0.63 12.54 -8.05
N TRP A 316 0.74 12.03 -6.84
CA TRP A 316 1.95 12.06 -6.02
C TRP A 316 3.01 11.09 -6.55
N GLY A 317 2.60 9.90 -7.00
CA GLY A 317 3.50 8.79 -7.34
C GLY A 317 3.86 7.97 -6.11
N HIS A 318 5.09 7.48 -6.06
CA HIS A 318 5.68 6.77 -4.91
C HIS A 318 4.96 5.46 -4.57
N SER A 319 4.62 4.66 -5.59
CA SER A 319 4.22 3.25 -5.42
C SER A 319 5.20 2.52 -4.49
N THR A 320 4.68 1.89 -3.44
CA THR A 320 5.49 1.40 -2.33
C THR A 320 5.03 0.03 -1.83
N LEU A 321 5.98 -0.84 -1.51
CA LEU A 321 5.78 -2.05 -0.71
C LEU A 321 6.28 -1.83 0.72
N VAL A 322 5.43 -2.10 1.69
CA VAL A 322 5.73 -2.00 3.13
C VAL A 322 5.64 -3.36 3.79
N GLY A 323 6.63 -3.69 4.60
CA GLY A 323 6.71 -4.93 5.36
C GLY A 323 5.95 -4.87 6.69
N PRO A 324 5.80 -6.02 7.36
CA PRO A 324 4.97 -6.16 8.57
C PRO A 324 5.54 -5.45 9.81
N PHE A 325 6.78 -4.95 9.77
CA PHE A 325 7.34 -4.08 10.82
C PHE A 325 7.06 -2.59 10.54
N GLY A 326 6.42 -2.25 9.42
CA GLY A 326 6.21 -0.88 8.96
C GLY A 326 7.44 -0.30 8.24
N GLU A 327 8.37 -1.15 7.83
CA GLU A 327 9.54 -0.82 7.03
C GLU A 327 9.19 -0.69 5.54
N ILE A 328 9.74 0.32 4.88
CA ILE A 328 9.64 0.43 3.42
C ILE A 328 10.59 -0.58 2.81
N VAL A 329 10.03 -1.58 2.13
CA VAL A 329 10.81 -2.62 1.43
C VAL A 329 11.30 -2.09 0.08
N ALA A 330 10.44 -1.38 -0.64
CA ALA A 330 10.78 -0.72 -1.90
C ALA A 330 9.79 0.41 -2.20
N THR A 331 10.25 1.52 -2.77
CA THR A 331 9.44 2.66 -3.20
C THR A 331 9.94 3.22 -4.53
N THR A 332 9.03 3.75 -5.36
CA THR A 332 9.38 4.52 -6.55
C THR A 332 9.56 5.99 -6.15
N GLU A 333 10.12 6.75 -7.08
CA GLU A 333 9.96 8.20 -7.09
C GLU A 333 8.62 8.57 -7.76
N HIS A 334 8.53 9.73 -8.41
CA HIS A 334 7.28 10.22 -9.01
C HIS A 334 7.15 9.93 -10.52
N GLU A 335 8.24 9.55 -11.18
CA GLU A 335 8.25 9.18 -12.60
C GLU A 335 7.75 7.75 -12.82
N GLU A 336 7.40 7.44 -14.06
CA GLU A 336 7.04 6.08 -14.46
C GLU A 336 8.12 5.07 -14.09
N ALA A 337 7.73 3.99 -13.41
CA ALA A 337 8.65 2.97 -12.94
C ALA A 337 7.93 1.66 -12.57
N ILE A 338 8.66 0.56 -12.65
CA ILE A 338 8.20 -0.75 -12.16
C ILE A 338 9.14 -1.21 -11.05
N ILE A 339 8.58 -1.48 -9.87
CA ILE A 339 9.31 -2.15 -8.79
C ILE A 339 9.07 -3.63 -8.87
N ILE A 340 10.14 -4.41 -8.72
CA ILE A 340 10.09 -5.84 -8.45
C ILE A 340 10.70 -6.08 -7.08
N SER A 341 9.91 -6.57 -6.13
CA SER A 341 10.36 -6.79 -4.76
C SER A 341 9.85 -8.13 -4.22
N GLU A 342 10.59 -8.73 -3.29
CA GLU A 342 10.21 -10.01 -2.67
C GLU A 342 9.30 -9.79 -1.46
N ILE A 343 8.21 -10.55 -1.40
CA ILE A 343 7.40 -10.74 -0.21
C ILE A 343 7.81 -12.06 0.43
N ASP A 344 8.05 -12.03 1.74
CA ASP A 344 8.33 -13.20 2.57
C ASP A 344 7.36 -13.25 3.74
N TYR A 345 6.40 -14.17 3.71
CA TYR A 345 5.38 -14.28 4.76
C TYR A 345 5.91 -14.85 6.08
N THR A 346 7.12 -15.42 6.13
CA THR A 346 7.74 -15.77 7.41
C THR A 346 7.98 -14.53 8.28
N GLN A 347 8.12 -13.35 7.68
CA GLN A 347 8.24 -12.07 8.39
C GLN A 347 6.96 -11.69 9.15
N ILE A 348 5.79 -12.10 8.68
CA ILE A 348 4.51 -11.90 9.40
C ILE A 348 4.52 -12.74 10.69
N GLU A 349 4.91 -14.00 10.58
CA GLU A 349 4.96 -14.92 11.72
C GLU A 349 5.99 -14.46 12.75
N GLN A 350 7.18 -14.06 12.30
CA GLN A 350 8.23 -13.50 13.14
C GLN A 350 7.72 -12.24 13.87
N ARG A 351 7.08 -11.32 13.14
CA ARG A 351 6.54 -10.08 13.71
C ARG A 351 5.49 -10.35 14.78
N ARG A 352 4.55 -11.25 14.52
CA ARG A 352 3.46 -11.61 15.46
C ARG A 352 3.97 -12.40 16.66
N THR A 353 5.06 -13.15 16.51
CA THR A 353 5.72 -13.84 17.63
C THR A 353 6.45 -12.85 18.54
N ASN A 354 7.23 -11.94 17.95
CA ASN A 354 8.03 -10.97 18.69
C ASN A 354 7.19 -9.85 19.33
N LEU A 355 6.06 -9.49 18.71
CA LEU A 355 5.13 -8.50 19.24
C LEU A 355 3.69 -9.05 19.18
N PRO A 356 3.25 -9.83 20.18
CA PRO A 356 1.97 -10.56 20.13
C PRO A 356 0.77 -9.66 20.48
N LEU A 357 0.49 -8.67 19.63
CA LEU A 357 -0.56 -7.66 19.84
C LEU A 357 -1.93 -8.29 20.11
N GLU A 358 -2.27 -9.38 19.41
CA GLU A 358 -3.54 -10.08 19.59
C GLU A 358 -3.73 -10.63 21.01
N LYS A 359 -2.66 -10.99 21.74
CA LYS A 359 -2.73 -11.46 23.13
C LYS A 359 -2.89 -10.31 24.14
N GLN A 360 -2.71 -9.07 23.70
CA GLN A 360 -2.62 -7.88 24.54
C GLN A 360 -3.80 -6.92 24.33
N ARG A 361 -4.69 -7.20 23.36
CA ARG A 361 -5.91 -6.40 23.14
C ARG A 361 -6.80 -6.42 24.38
N ARG A 362 -7.41 -5.27 24.70
CA ARG A 362 -8.31 -5.07 25.84
C ARG A 362 -9.77 -5.28 25.45
N GLY A 363 -10.16 -6.53 25.19
CA GLY A 363 -11.54 -6.88 24.87
C GLY A 363 -12.53 -6.62 26.00
N ASP A 364 -12.01 -6.42 27.21
CA ASP A 364 -12.72 -5.93 28.38
C ASP A 364 -13.08 -4.44 28.32
N LEU A 365 -12.38 -3.65 27.49
CA LEU A 365 -12.58 -2.20 27.36
C LEU A 365 -13.18 -1.80 26.01
N TYR A 366 -12.76 -2.46 24.93
CA TYR A 366 -13.19 -2.11 23.58
C TYR A 366 -13.26 -3.34 22.68
N GLN A 367 -14.15 -3.27 21.69
CA GLN A 367 -14.34 -4.33 20.72
C GLN A 367 -14.43 -3.75 19.31
N PHE A 368 -13.80 -4.44 18.36
CA PHE A 368 -13.98 -4.20 16.94
C PHE A 368 -15.05 -5.16 16.40
N VAL A 369 -16.09 -4.63 15.75
CA VAL A 369 -17.22 -5.42 15.26
C VAL A 369 -17.24 -5.47 13.73
N ASP A 370 -17.02 -6.66 13.17
CA ASP A 370 -17.22 -6.96 11.75
C ASP A 370 -18.69 -7.29 11.50
N VAL A 371 -19.46 -6.26 11.18
CA VAL A 371 -20.92 -6.33 11.02
C VAL A 371 -21.34 -7.34 9.95
N GLN A 372 -20.59 -7.45 8.85
CA GLN A 372 -20.93 -8.37 7.76
C GLN A 372 -20.76 -9.83 8.19
N ARG A 373 -19.64 -10.17 8.83
CA ARG A 373 -19.42 -11.54 9.33
C ARG A 373 -20.34 -11.90 10.49
N LEU A 374 -20.70 -10.93 11.33
CA LEU A 374 -21.64 -11.15 12.43
C LEU A 374 -23.01 -11.57 11.90
N ASN A 375 -23.56 -10.82 10.94
CA ASN A 375 -24.88 -11.10 10.37
C ASN A 375 -24.92 -12.45 9.64
N SER A 376 -23.89 -12.78 8.86
CA SER A 376 -23.82 -14.09 8.17
C SER A 376 -23.75 -15.27 9.14
N ALA A 377 -23.12 -15.11 10.31
CA ALA A 377 -23.09 -16.16 11.33
C ALA A 377 -24.46 -16.34 12.01
N SER A 378 -25.21 -15.26 12.22
CA SER A 378 -26.56 -15.31 12.77
C SER A 378 -27.57 -15.96 11.82
N GLU A 379 -27.46 -15.72 10.51
CA GLU A 379 -28.33 -16.36 9.51
C GLU A 379 -28.13 -17.88 9.45
N VAL A 380 -26.89 -18.37 9.56
CA VAL A 380 -26.56 -19.81 9.61
C VAL A 380 -27.09 -20.50 10.87
N LEU A 381 -27.25 -19.78 11.99
CA LEU A 381 -27.80 -20.32 13.23
C LEU A 381 -29.33 -20.29 13.28
N SER A 382 -29.98 -19.59 12.34
CA SER A 382 -31.44 -19.46 12.24
C SER A 382 -32.08 -20.40 11.21
N LEU A 383 -31.25 -21.15 10.47
CA LEU A 383 -31.62 -22.26 9.58
C LEU A 383 -31.29 -23.59 10.28
#